data_AF-A0A7J4ACU3-F1
#
_entry.id   AF-A0A7J4ACU3-F1
#
_cell.length_a   1.000
_cell.length_b   1.000
_cell.length_c   1.000
_cell.angle_alpha   90.00
_cell.angle_beta   90.00
_cell.angle_gamma   90.00
#
_symmetry.space_group_name_H-M   'P 1'
#
loop_
_entity.id
_entity.type
_entity.pdbx_description
1 polymer ?
#
loop_
_entity_poly.entity_id
_entity_poly.type
_entity_poly.pdbx_seq_one_letter_code
_entity_poly.pdbx_strand_id
1 'polypeptide(L)'
;MEISEEEKIWGFIAWVASIIGAILALVLKPNLKYVKHWAYLSLAFFILILLGWVFLSIVELIIGLIPFIGKQITNILNLLFIAVIIIIWIIGIVKSLSKVYWKPIIIYDLAKYFER
;
A
#
# COMPACT_ATOMS: atom_id res chain seq x y z
N MET A 1 8.69 -19.93 -14.13
CA MET A 1 9.83 -19.55 -13.28
C MET A 1 9.35 -19.69 -11.85
N GLU A 2 9.93 -20.61 -11.09
CA GLU A 2 9.55 -20.85 -9.70
C GLU A 2 10.09 -19.72 -8.82
N ILE A 3 9.27 -19.18 -7.92
CA ILE A 3 9.67 -18.10 -7.01
C ILE A 3 10.52 -18.70 -5.88
N SER A 4 11.75 -18.22 -5.75
CA SER A 4 12.66 -18.73 -4.73
C SER A 4 12.24 -18.32 -3.31
N GLU A 5 12.75 -19.00 -2.30
CA GLU A 5 12.54 -18.62 -0.89
C GLU A 5 13.11 -17.23 -0.57
N GLU A 6 14.24 -16.89 -1.19
CA GLU A 6 14.83 -15.56 -1.08
C GLU A 6 13.91 -14.48 -1.68
N GLU A 7 13.38 -14.71 -2.88
CA GLU A 7 12.43 -13.80 -3.51
C GLU A 7 11.19 -13.59 -2.64
N LYS A 8 10.67 -14.67 -2.03
CA LYS A 8 9.55 -14.60 -1.09
C LYS A 8 9.85 -13.68 0.09
N ILE A 9 11.00 -13.86 0.74
CA ILE A 9 11.39 -13.06 1.91
C ILE A 9 11.57 -11.60 1.52
N TRP A 10 12.25 -11.31 0.41
CA TRP A 10 12.45 -9.93 -0.05
C TRP A 10 11.14 -9.27 -0.51
N GLY A 11 10.23 -10.00 -1.14
CA GLY A 11 8.89 -9.50 -1.48
C GLY A 11 8.07 -9.19 -0.23
N PHE A 12 8.15 -10.02 0.81
CA PHE A 12 7.53 -9.78 2.10
C PHE A 12 8.11 -8.53 2.78
N ILE A 13 9.44 -8.39 2.84
CA ILE A 13 10.11 -7.21 3.39
C ILE A 13 9.69 -5.95 2.64
N ALA A 14 9.63 -6.01 1.30
CA ALA A 14 9.23 -4.91 0.46
C ALA A 14 7.83 -4.38 0.80
N TRP A 15 6.91 -5.28 1.16
CA TRP A 15 5.55 -4.93 1.53
C TRP A 15 5.40 -4.49 2.99
N VAL A 16 5.93 -5.27 3.95
CA VAL A 16 5.74 -5.03 5.39
C VAL A 16 6.36 -3.73 5.83
N ALA A 17 7.59 -3.45 5.40
CA ALA A 17 8.29 -2.23 5.77
C ALA A 17 7.91 -1.02 4.89
N SER A 18 6.81 -1.12 4.14
CA SER A 18 6.26 -0.06 3.28
C SER A 18 7.36 0.55 2.39
N ILE A 19 7.47 1.88 2.36
CA ILE A 19 8.43 2.61 1.52
C ILE A 19 9.89 2.22 1.79
N ILE A 20 10.28 1.99 3.04
CA ILE A 20 11.65 1.63 3.40
C ILE A 20 11.97 0.24 2.85
N GLY A 21 11.05 -0.71 3.06
CA GLY A 21 11.18 -2.06 2.52
C GLY A 21 11.28 -2.06 0.99
N ALA A 22 10.42 -1.28 0.32
CA ALA A 22 10.42 -1.17 -1.12
C ALA A 22 11.75 -0.63 -1.67
N ILE A 23 12.28 0.44 -1.08
CA ILE A 23 13.57 1.01 -1.49
C ILE A 23 14.70 0.00 -1.29
N LEU A 24 14.78 -0.64 -0.12
CA LEU A 24 15.80 -1.65 0.17
C LEU A 24 15.73 -2.81 -0.83
N ALA A 25 14.53 -3.30 -1.11
CA ALA A 25 14.29 -4.39 -2.05
C ALA A 25 14.73 -4.03 -3.48
N LEU A 26 14.44 -2.81 -3.94
CA LEU A 26 14.84 -2.32 -5.26
C LEU A 26 16.37 -2.12 -5.36
N VAL A 27 17.02 -1.66 -4.30
CA VAL A 27 18.47 -1.43 -4.29
C VAL A 27 19.25 -2.75 -4.17
N LEU A 28 18.82 -3.64 -3.30
CA LEU A 28 19.58 -4.86 -2.96
C LEU A 28 19.25 -6.04 -3.87
N LYS A 29 18.04 -6.07 -4.46
CA LYS A 29 17.58 -7.17 -5.33
C LYS A 29 16.92 -6.68 -6.63
N PRO A 30 17.56 -5.77 -7.39
CA PRO A 30 16.97 -5.14 -8.59
C PRO A 30 16.65 -6.11 -9.73
N ASN A 31 17.28 -7.28 -9.76
CA ASN A 31 17.14 -8.24 -10.86
C ASN A 31 15.98 -9.23 -10.65
N LEU A 32 15.43 -9.31 -9.43
CA LEU A 32 14.39 -10.27 -9.08
C LEU A 32 13.01 -9.70 -9.40
N LYS A 33 12.30 -10.34 -10.34
CA LYS A 33 10.99 -9.86 -10.83
C LYS A 33 9.93 -9.87 -9.74
N TYR A 34 9.92 -10.89 -8.90
CA TYR A 34 8.96 -11.00 -7.80
C TYR A 34 9.18 -9.88 -6.77
N VAL A 35 10.44 -9.60 -6.44
CA VAL A 35 10.80 -8.56 -5.48
C VAL A 35 10.42 -7.17 -6.00
N LYS A 36 10.72 -6.88 -7.27
CA LYS A 36 10.31 -5.62 -7.92
C LYS A 36 8.80 -5.43 -7.89
N HIS A 37 8.03 -6.46 -8.24
CA HIS A 37 6.56 -6.42 -8.20
C HIS A 37 6.03 -5.98 -6.84
N TRP A 38 6.53 -6.59 -5.75
CA TRP A 38 6.11 -6.23 -4.39
C TRP A 38 6.61 -4.86 -3.94
N ALA A 39 7.81 -4.45 -4.36
CA ALA A 39 8.32 -3.11 -4.07
C ALA A 39 7.50 -2.03 -4.77
N TYR A 40 7.16 -2.19 -6.04
CA TYR A 40 6.32 -1.25 -6.78
C TYR A 40 4.90 -1.19 -6.24
N LEU A 41 4.32 -2.33 -5.85
CA LEU A 41 3.05 -2.37 -5.14
C LEU A 41 3.09 -1.60 -3.82
N SER A 42 4.16 -1.75 -3.04
CA SER A 42 4.34 -1.08 -1.76
C SER A 42 4.46 0.44 -1.93
N LEU A 43 5.23 0.90 -2.94
CA LEU A 43 5.32 2.32 -3.31
C LEU A 43 3.96 2.86 -3.76
N ALA A 44 3.26 2.15 -4.65
CA ALA A 44 1.94 2.54 -5.11
C ALA A 44 0.93 2.63 -3.96
N PHE A 45 0.93 1.63 -3.08
CA PHE A 45 0.05 1.61 -1.91
C PHE A 45 0.34 2.80 -0.97
N PHE A 46 1.61 3.10 -0.73
CA PHE A 46 2.01 4.27 0.06
C PHE A 46 1.53 5.59 -0.56
N ILE A 47 1.68 5.77 -1.87
CA ILE A 47 1.17 6.96 -2.57
C ILE A 47 -0.36 7.06 -2.42
N LEU A 48 -1.09 5.96 -2.58
CA LEU A 48 -2.55 5.96 -2.40
C LEU A 48 -2.96 6.31 -0.98
N ILE A 49 -2.22 5.87 0.04
CA ILE A 49 -2.44 6.27 1.43
C ILE A 49 -2.25 7.78 1.58
N LEU A 50 -1.18 8.35 1.02
CA LEU A 50 -0.94 9.80 1.07
C LEU A 50 -2.05 10.59 0.38
N LEU A 51 -2.48 10.16 -0.82
CA LEU A 51 -3.57 10.80 -1.55
C LEU A 51 -4.90 10.71 -0.79
N GLY A 52 -5.19 9.55 -0.20
CA GLY A 52 -6.38 9.37 0.64
C GLY A 52 -6.36 10.24 1.88
N TRP A 53 -5.19 10.40 2.53
CA TRP A 53 -5.04 11.26 3.69
C TRP A 53 -5.27 12.74 3.34
N VAL A 54 -4.66 13.22 2.24
CA VAL A 54 -4.88 14.59 1.74
C VAL A 54 -6.36 14.83 1.40
N PHE A 55 -7.01 13.86 0.74
CA PHE A 55 -8.43 13.95 0.42
C PHE A 55 -9.30 14.05 1.69
N LEU A 56 -9.02 13.21 2.70
CA LEU A 56 -9.73 13.27 3.97
C LEU A 56 -9.54 14.62 4.65
N SER A 57 -8.32 15.15 4.73
CA SER A 57 -8.07 16.47 5.34
C SER A 57 -8.89 17.60 4.67
N ILE A 58 -9.09 17.54 3.35
CA ILE A 58 -9.95 18.51 2.64
C ILE A 58 -11.42 18.32 3.05
N VAL A 59 -11.89 17.07 3.11
CA VAL A 59 -13.25 16.75 3.54
C VAL A 59 -13.50 17.21 4.98
N GLU A 60 -12.55 17.02 5.87
CA GLU A 60 -12.60 17.48 7.27
C GLU A 60 -12.75 18.99 7.37
N LEU A 61 -12.03 19.75 6.54
CA LEU A 61 -12.10 21.20 6.53
C LEU A 61 -13.51 21.70 6.14
N ILE A 62 -14.14 21.04 5.18
CA ILE A 62 -15.50 21.39 4.70
C ILE A 62 -16.55 20.96 5.73
N ILE A 63 -16.51 19.71 6.16
CA ILE A 63 -17.51 19.12 7.06
C ILE A 63 -17.38 19.70 8.48
N GLY A 64 -16.18 20.11 8.89
CA GLY A 64 -15.89 20.75 10.17
C GLY A 64 -16.61 22.09 10.38
N LEU A 65 -17.14 22.70 9.31
CA LEU A 65 -18.00 23.88 9.39
C LEU A 65 -19.38 23.58 10.01
N ILE A 66 -19.78 22.30 10.08
CA ILE A 66 -21.05 21.86 10.67
C ILE A 66 -20.81 21.51 12.15
N PRO A 67 -21.33 22.29 13.11
CA PRO A 67 -21.14 22.04 14.54
C PRO A 67 -21.66 20.67 14.96
N PHE A 68 -20.93 20.00 15.86
CA PHE A 68 -21.26 18.70 16.48
C PHE A 68 -21.31 17.50 15.51
N ILE A 69 -22.13 17.54 14.46
CA ILE A 69 -22.31 16.44 13.48
C ILE A 69 -21.04 16.25 12.63
N GLY A 70 -20.40 17.35 12.21
CA GLY A 70 -19.25 17.27 11.32
C GLY A 70 -18.06 16.51 11.90
N LYS A 71 -17.83 16.65 13.22
CA LYS A 71 -16.77 15.93 13.94
C LYS A 71 -17.01 14.42 13.99
N GLN A 72 -18.26 13.99 14.19
CA GLN A 72 -18.58 12.57 14.27
C GLN A 72 -18.42 11.88 12.92
N ILE A 73 -18.89 12.52 11.85
CA ILE A 73 -18.73 12.02 10.47
C ILE A 73 -17.23 11.89 10.14
N THR A 74 -16.44 12.91 10.43
CA THR A 74 -14.99 12.91 10.24
C THR A 74 -14.31 11.74 10.95
N ASN A 75 -14.63 11.51 12.22
CA ASN A 75 -14.05 10.39 12.99
C ASN A 75 -14.38 9.03 12.37
N ILE A 76 -15.61 8.84 11.92
CA ILE A 76 -16.05 7.59 11.28
C ILE A 76 -15.30 7.38 9.95
N LEU A 77 -15.17 8.43 9.13
CA LEU A 77 -14.44 8.35 7.86
C LEU A 77 -12.96 7.99 8.07
N ASN A 78 -12.30 8.61 9.05
CA ASN A 78 -10.93 8.28 9.39
C ASN A 78 -10.77 6.84 9.87
N LEU A 79 -11.68 6.36 10.72
CA LEU A 79 -11.66 4.98 11.20
C LEU A 79 -11.81 4.00 10.03
N LEU A 80 -12.75 4.24 9.12
CA LEU A 80 -12.97 3.41 7.93
C LEU A 80 -11.75 3.41 7.01
N PHE A 81 -11.12 4.57 6.81
CA PHE A 81 -9.92 4.68 6.01
C PHE A 81 -8.76 3.87 6.58
N ILE A 82 -8.49 4.01 7.88
CA ILE A 82 -7.45 3.23 8.57
C ILE A 82 -7.76 1.73 8.50
N ALA A 83 -9.03 1.34 8.70
CA ALA A 83 -9.44 -0.06 8.60
C ALA A 83 -9.17 -0.65 7.21
N VAL A 84 -9.51 0.07 6.15
CA VAL A 84 -9.24 -0.35 4.76
C VAL A 84 -7.74 -0.50 4.52
N ILE A 85 -6.92 0.43 4.99
CA ILE A 85 -5.46 0.35 4.89
C ILE A 85 -4.94 -0.92 5.57
N ILE A 86 -5.36 -1.17 6.81
CA ILE A 86 -4.93 -2.33 7.59
C ILE A 86 -5.33 -3.62 6.88
N ILE A 87 -6.56 -3.72 6.37
CA ILE A 87 -7.05 -4.91 5.66
C ILE A 87 -6.19 -5.18 4.42
N ILE A 88 -5.95 -4.16 3.59
CA ILE A 88 -5.13 -4.30 2.37
C ILE A 88 -3.69 -4.69 2.75
N TRP A 89 -3.14 -4.07 3.78
CA TRP A 89 -1.80 -4.37 4.29
C TRP A 89 -1.67 -5.83 4.76
N ILE A 90 -2.64 -6.34 5.54
CA ILE A 90 -2.67 -7.74 5.99
C ILE A 90 -2.80 -8.70 4.79
N ILE A 91 -3.67 -8.40 3.82
CA ILE A 91 -3.82 -9.23 2.62
C ILE A 91 -2.50 -9.30 1.86
N GLY A 92 -1.82 -8.17 1.69
CA GLY A 92 -0.52 -8.14 1.02
C GLY A 92 0.55 -8.95 1.76
N ILE A 93 0.54 -8.97 3.10
CA ILE A 93 1.42 -9.85 3.88
C ILE A 93 1.17 -11.32 3.51
N VAL A 94 -0.08 -11.77 3.61
CA VAL A 94 -0.44 -13.17 3.31
C VAL A 94 -0.07 -13.53 1.88
N LYS A 95 -0.39 -12.65 0.92
CA LYS A 95 -0.13 -12.88 -0.50
C LYS A 95 1.36 -12.87 -0.85
N SER A 96 2.16 -12.01 -0.22
CA SER A 96 3.62 -11.95 -0.44
C SER A 96 4.33 -13.22 0.03
N LEU A 97 3.84 -13.84 1.10
CA LEU A 97 4.34 -15.12 1.59
C LEU A 97 3.81 -16.32 0.78
N SER A 98 2.72 -16.15 0.03
CA SER A 98 2.10 -17.23 -0.76
C SER A 98 2.77 -17.45 -2.12
N LYS A 99 3.85 -16.72 -2.46
CA LYS A 99 4.52 -16.76 -3.78
C LYS A 99 3.54 -16.46 -4.94
N VAL A 100 2.64 -15.48 -4.74
CA VAL A 100 1.65 -15.08 -5.76
C VAL A 100 1.90 -13.63 -6.18
N TYR A 101 1.86 -13.38 -7.49
CA TYR A 101 1.79 -12.02 -8.04
C TYR A 101 0.40 -11.44 -7.80
N TRP A 102 0.16 -10.92 -6.60
CA TRP A 102 -1.10 -10.27 -6.28
C TRP A 102 -1.26 -8.97 -7.06
N LYS A 103 -2.44 -8.73 -7.63
CA LYS A 103 -2.74 -7.57 -8.48
C LYS A 103 -4.02 -6.88 -8.01
N PRO A 104 -4.01 -6.24 -6.83
CA PRO A 104 -5.16 -5.47 -6.37
C PRO A 104 -5.44 -4.33 -7.36
N ILE A 105 -6.71 -4.20 -7.77
CA ILE A 105 -7.16 -3.14 -8.68
C ILE A 105 -6.81 -1.77 -8.05
N ILE A 106 -6.53 -0.75 -8.88
CA ILE A 106 -6.06 0.60 -8.47
C ILE A 106 -4.60 0.59 -8.00
N ILE A 107 -4.24 -0.18 -6.97
CA ILE A 107 -2.85 -0.23 -6.46
C ILE A 107 -1.92 -0.76 -7.55
N TYR A 108 -2.31 -1.87 -8.20
CA TYR A 108 -1.51 -2.46 -9.27
C TYR A 108 -1.45 -1.58 -10.52
N ASP A 109 -2.52 -0.85 -10.84
CA ASP A 109 -2.51 0.08 -11.97
C ASP A 109 -1.58 1.26 -11.73
N LEU A 110 -1.51 1.75 -10.50
CA LEU A 110 -0.51 2.74 -10.11
C LEU A 110 0.91 2.13 -10.10
N ALA A 111 1.07 0.88 -9.65
CA ALA A 111 2.36 0.21 -9.59
C ALA A 111 3.02 0.07 -10.98
N LYS A 112 2.23 -0.15 -12.04
CA LYS A 112 2.72 -0.24 -13.42
C LYS A 112 3.47 1.00 -13.90
N TYR A 113 3.23 2.18 -13.30
CA TYR A 113 3.96 3.38 -13.68
C TYR A 113 5.42 3.36 -13.23
N PHE A 114 5.78 2.54 -12.22
CA PHE A 114 7.17 2.35 -11.79
C PHE A 114 7.92 1.29 -12.59
N GLU A 115 7.20 0.46 -13.36
CA GLU A 115 7.79 -0.56 -14.24
C GLU A 115 8.18 0.00 -15.61
N ARG A 116 7.73 1.22 -15.94
CA ARG A 116 8.07 1.94 -17.17
C ARG A 116 9.41 2.65 -17.04
#